data_AF-A0A226E936-F1
#
_entry.id   AF-A0A226E936-F1
#
_cell.length_a   1.000
_cell.length_b   1.000
_cell.length_c   1.000
_cell.angle_alpha   90.00
_cell.angle_beta   90.00
_cell.angle_gamma   90.00
#
_symmetry.space_group_name_H-M   'P 1'
#
loop_
_entity.id
_entity.type
_entity.pdbx_description
1 polymer ?
#
loop_
_entity_poly.entity_id
_entity_poly.type
_entity_poly.pdbx_seq_one_letter_code
_entity_poly.pdbx_strand_id
1 'polypeptide(L)'
;MYAIKDVFHNANITVCRFIDGRLTPFQPDLWIGVAITLIFVFHTLPTVFEETNSVPSVIEKKQFYRLIFGTWALMASILTNCYNGIMIETLIAPLPGIKILTFKDIFCEEGKVWEPMINMSAWLRKTKILEYWSQATKIFDISVAAYENRSPLGNHSLENPFELGHCFRLLSAPQTVALPNPPSNLFFNTLQEWWWQIERNIQYFESQLYPETLLLSPKHGHELRDGSEKNRSKSTEELSKLVEAEIVKCGKTVFIAEWEEVGQEFSYLSKKYFWKDFYISEDSLRQDIALLSFRNIDGSNVPKNFKAYVEAGIWSRLEQEGWARKFARRSKSVREEGPGTLVSVPLDGSILTLFVLCGMKYHLNTTQLYSLRTSALVFLGNFTSIKSTILHNPEHLSIPSIPELRELLPSADSAL
;
A
#
# COMPACT_ATOMS: atom_id res chain seq x y z
N MET A 1 28.76 -21.95 -36.63
CA MET A 1 27.96 -20.80 -37.13
C MET A 1 26.96 -20.44 -36.06
N TYR A 2 27.12 -19.28 -35.43
CA TYR A 2 26.19 -18.79 -34.40
C TYR A 2 25.14 -17.94 -35.11
N ALA A 3 23.87 -18.29 -34.95
CA ALA A 3 22.79 -17.36 -35.25
C ALA A 3 22.54 -16.58 -33.96
N ILE A 4 22.98 -15.32 -33.93
CA ILE A 4 22.66 -14.41 -32.83
C ILE A 4 21.21 -14.01 -33.06
N LYS A 5 20.32 -14.55 -32.24
CA LYS A 5 18.97 -13.99 -32.09
C LYS A 5 19.08 -13.06 -30.89
N ASP A 6 18.68 -11.81 -31.07
CA ASP A 6 18.37 -10.94 -29.94
C ASP A 6 17.06 -11.45 -29.31
N VAL A 7 17.14 -12.59 -28.63
CA VAL A 7 16.13 -13.01 -27.65
C VAL A 7 16.66 -12.54 -26.33
N PHE A 8 16.10 -11.44 -25.91
CA PHE A 8 16.36 -10.89 -24.60
C PHE A 8 15.62 -11.77 -23.58
N HIS A 9 16.34 -12.68 -22.91
CA HIS A 9 15.83 -13.34 -21.71
C HIS A 9 15.76 -12.28 -20.60
N ASN A 10 14.70 -11.49 -20.67
CA ASN A 10 14.47 -10.35 -19.82
C ASN A 10 13.21 -10.62 -19.02
N ALA A 11 13.37 -10.78 -17.71
CA ALA A 11 12.22 -10.77 -16.83
C ALA A 11 11.67 -9.34 -16.79
N ASN A 12 10.45 -9.15 -17.28
CA ASN A 12 9.75 -7.87 -17.24
C ASN A 12 8.55 -7.94 -16.31
N ILE A 13 8.09 -6.79 -15.86
CA ILE A 13 7.00 -6.70 -14.91
C ILE A 13 5.74 -6.20 -15.63
N THR A 14 4.59 -6.82 -15.37
CA THR A 14 3.30 -6.14 -15.52
C THR A 14 2.71 -5.79 -14.16
N VAL A 15 2.40 -4.51 -13.96
CA VAL A 15 1.72 -4.01 -12.75
C VAL A 15 0.44 -3.33 -13.15
N CYS A 16 -0.62 -3.58 -12.41
CA CYS A 16 -1.79 -2.72 -12.48
C CYS A 16 -1.63 -1.55 -11.49
N ARG A 17 -2.12 -0.39 -11.89
CA ARG A 17 -2.03 0.86 -11.12
C ARG A 17 -2.50 0.69 -9.67
N PHE A 18 -1.56 0.76 -8.71
CA PHE A 18 -1.87 0.70 -7.28
C PHE A 18 -2.20 2.10 -6.74
N ILE A 19 -3.38 2.25 -6.15
CA ILE A 19 -3.82 3.47 -5.46
C ILE A 19 -3.45 3.34 -3.98
N ASP A 20 -2.46 4.09 -3.51
CA ASP A 20 -2.12 4.11 -2.09
C ASP A 20 -3.16 4.96 -1.32
N GLY A 21 -3.81 4.37 -0.33
CA GLY A 21 -4.98 4.91 0.37
C GLY A 21 -4.70 6.04 1.36
N ARG A 22 -3.58 6.76 1.24
CA ARG A 22 -3.25 7.91 2.12
C ARG A 22 -3.99 9.16 1.64
N LEU A 23 -5.29 9.20 1.89
CA LEU A 23 -6.22 10.29 1.59
C LEU A 23 -6.14 11.44 2.61
N THR A 24 -4.95 12.01 2.83
CA THR A 24 -4.88 13.37 3.42
C THR A 24 -4.54 14.34 2.30
N PRO A 25 -5.50 15.14 1.80
CA PRO A 25 -5.28 16.04 0.66
C PRO A 25 -4.26 17.16 0.95
N PHE A 26 -3.87 17.33 2.21
CA PHE A 26 -2.88 18.30 2.63
C PHE A 26 -1.68 17.64 3.32
N GLN A 27 -0.51 18.23 3.12
CA GLN A 27 0.71 17.87 3.84
C GLN A 27 0.52 18.06 5.37
N PRO A 28 1.16 17.23 6.20
CA PRO A 28 1.12 17.36 7.67
C PRO A 28 1.47 18.76 8.16
N ASP A 29 2.41 19.44 7.48
CA ASP A 29 2.88 20.77 7.82
C ASP A 29 1.77 21.84 7.75
N LEU A 30 0.80 21.69 6.83
CA LEU A 30 -0.33 22.60 6.75
C LEU A 30 -1.22 22.48 7.99
N TRP A 31 -1.47 21.26 8.46
CA TRP A 31 -2.25 21.02 9.68
C TRP A 31 -1.57 21.59 10.92
N ILE A 32 -0.25 21.47 11.00
CA ILE A 32 0.56 22.08 12.06
C ILE A 32 0.44 23.61 11.99
N GLY A 33 0.55 24.21 10.80
CA GLY A 33 0.39 25.65 10.61
C GLY A 33 -1.00 26.16 11.01
N VAL A 34 -2.07 25.45 10.61
CA VAL A 34 -3.45 25.78 11.00
C VAL A 34 -3.66 25.64 12.50
N ALA A 35 -3.07 24.61 13.14
CA ALA A 35 -3.16 24.42 14.58
C ALA A 35 -2.42 25.54 15.35
N ILE A 36 -1.20 25.89 14.94
CA ILE A 36 -0.42 26.97 15.57
C ILE A 36 -1.16 28.30 15.43
N THR A 37 -1.66 28.64 14.24
CA THR A 37 -2.41 29.89 14.01
C THR A 37 -3.72 29.91 14.80
N LEU A 38 -4.44 28.79 14.89
CA LEU A 38 -5.60 28.63 15.78
C LEU A 38 -5.22 28.88 17.23
N ILE A 39 -4.14 28.28 17.74
CA ILE A 39 -3.69 28.48 19.12
C ILE A 39 -3.37 29.97 19.34
N PHE A 40 -2.60 30.62 18.46
CA PHE A 40 -2.29 32.04 18.62
C PHE A 40 -3.55 32.91 18.70
N VAL A 41 -4.55 32.64 17.86
CA VAL A 41 -5.81 33.41 17.84
C VAL A 41 -6.66 33.09 19.05
N PHE A 42 -6.84 31.81 19.38
CA PHE A 42 -7.64 31.36 20.51
C PHE A 42 -6.97 31.56 21.86
N HIS A 43 -5.66 31.80 21.95
CA HIS A 43 -4.98 32.07 23.22
C HIS A 43 -4.89 33.57 23.49
N THR A 44 -4.78 34.40 22.46
CA THR A 44 -4.82 35.87 22.57
C THR A 44 -6.22 36.41 22.85
N LEU A 45 -7.28 35.72 22.41
CA LEU A 45 -8.65 36.17 22.65
C LEU A 45 -9.09 36.05 24.13
N PRO A 46 -8.95 34.91 24.83
CA PRO A 46 -9.36 34.75 26.23
C PRO A 46 -8.43 35.45 27.22
N THR A 47 -7.15 35.61 26.90
CA THR A 47 -6.22 36.39 27.76
C THR A 47 -6.54 37.88 27.74
N VAL A 48 -7.21 38.37 26.69
CA VAL A 48 -7.77 39.74 26.63
C VAL A 48 -9.18 39.79 27.22
N PHE A 49 -9.90 38.66 27.24
CA PHE A 49 -11.26 38.53 27.76
C PHE A 49 -11.28 37.53 28.93
N GLU A 50 -10.88 37.99 30.12
CA GLU A 50 -10.90 37.19 31.36
C GLU A 50 -12.27 36.56 31.68
N GLU A 51 -13.35 36.92 30.97
CA GLU A 51 -14.68 36.30 31.10
C GLU A 51 -15.26 35.90 29.72
N THR A 52 -15.54 34.60 29.54
CA THR A 52 -15.74 33.94 28.23
C THR A 52 -17.19 33.58 27.89
N ASN A 53 -18.16 34.50 28.02
CA ASN A 53 -19.56 34.13 27.67
C ASN A 53 -20.25 35.01 26.62
N SER A 54 -19.71 36.18 26.27
CA SER A 54 -20.19 36.95 25.12
C SER A 54 -19.20 38.04 24.76
N VAL A 55 -18.88 38.21 23.48
CA VAL A 55 -18.06 39.34 23.03
C VAL A 55 -18.87 40.62 23.28
N PRO A 56 -18.37 41.57 24.09
CA PRO A 56 -19.10 42.81 24.33
C PRO A 56 -19.33 43.57 23.02
N SER A 57 -20.56 44.07 22.81
CA SER A 57 -20.95 44.79 21.58
C SER A 57 -20.10 46.04 21.29
N VAL A 58 -19.39 46.56 22.30
CA VAL A 58 -18.43 47.67 22.16
C VAL A 58 -17.19 47.26 21.36
N ILE A 59 -16.77 45.99 21.47
CA ILE A 59 -15.55 45.47 20.85
C ILE A 59 -15.83 44.95 19.45
N GLU A 60 -17.03 44.38 19.24
CA GLU A 60 -17.52 43.97 17.93
C GLU A 60 -17.55 45.16 16.93
N LYS A 61 -17.74 46.38 17.43
CA LYS A 61 -17.70 47.61 16.63
C LYS A 61 -16.28 48.12 16.34
N LYS A 62 -15.24 47.60 17.00
CA LYS A 62 -13.86 48.02 16.73
C LYS A 62 -13.38 47.45 15.40
N GLN A 63 -12.77 48.31 14.58
CA GLN A 63 -12.23 47.90 13.27
C GLN A 63 -11.20 46.76 13.39
N PHE A 64 -10.37 46.76 14.43
CA PHE A 64 -9.35 45.73 14.65
C PHE A 64 -9.97 44.32 14.78
N TYR A 65 -11.04 44.18 15.58
CA TYR A 65 -11.74 42.91 15.75
C TYR A 65 -12.33 42.42 14.42
N ARG A 66 -12.98 43.31 13.67
CA ARG A 66 -13.57 43.00 12.36
C ARG A 66 -12.52 42.59 11.33
N LEU A 67 -11.34 43.22 11.33
CA LEU A 67 -10.25 42.87 10.41
C LEU A 67 -9.66 41.50 10.71
N ILE A 68 -9.39 41.17 11.98
CA ILE A 68 -8.82 39.87 12.35
C ILE A 68 -9.81 38.74 12.08
N PHE A 69 -11.03 38.84 12.62
CA PHE A 69 -12.04 37.79 12.41
C PHE A 69 -12.50 37.71 10.96
N GLY A 70 -12.61 38.84 10.26
CA GLY A 70 -12.93 38.86 8.83
C GLY A 70 -11.86 38.16 7.99
N THR A 71 -10.58 38.41 8.27
CA THR A 71 -9.47 37.73 7.59
C THR A 71 -9.46 36.23 7.91
N TRP A 72 -9.72 35.86 9.17
CA TRP A 72 -9.83 34.46 9.58
C TRP A 72 -10.99 33.72 8.93
N ALA A 73 -12.17 34.35 8.88
CA ALA A 73 -13.35 33.78 8.22
C ALA A 73 -13.10 33.58 6.72
N LEU A 74 -12.45 34.56 6.07
CA LEU A 74 -12.05 34.46 4.66
C LEU A 74 -11.03 33.33 4.45
N MET A 75 -10.01 33.24 5.30
CA MET A 75 -9.01 32.16 5.24
C MET A 75 -9.65 30.77 5.47
N ALA A 76 -10.55 30.65 6.45
CA ALA A 76 -11.28 29.42 6.72
C ALA A 76 -12.18 29.01 5.54
N SER A 77 -12.83 29.96 4.88
CA SER A 77 -13.64 29.70 3.69
C SER A 77 -12.78 29.22 2.52
N ILE A 78 -11.63 29.86 2.27
CA ILE A 78 -10.68 29.44 1.24
C ILE A 78 -10.15 28.04 1.52
N LEU A 79 -9.68 27.77 2.75
CA LEU A 79 -9.16 26.46 3.13
C LEU A 79 -10.21 25.36 2.98
N THR A 80 -11.45 25.62 3.41
CA THR A 80 -12.57 24.69 3.24
C THR A 80 -12.87 24.42 1.76
N ASN A 81 -12.91 25.47 0.94
CA ASN A 81 -13.17 25.33 -0.49
C ASN A 81 -12.03 24.60 -1.22
N CYS A 82 -10.77 24.87 -0.88
CA CYS A 82 -9.62 24.14 -1.40
C CYS A 82 -9.62 22.68 -0.96
N TYR A 83 -9.94 22.41 0.32
CA TYR A 83 -10.07 21.05 0.83
C TYR A 83 -11.15 20.28 0.08
N ASN A 84 -12.34 20.87 -0.09
CA ASN A 84 -13.43 20.25 -0.84
C ASN A 84 -13.05 20.06 -2.31
N GLY A 85 -12.39 21.04 -2.94
CA GLY A 85 -11.90 20.94 -4.31
C GLY A 85 -10.93 19.79 -4.50
N ILE A 86 -9.88 19.71 -3.66
CA ILE A 86 -8.88 18.63 -3.72
C ILE A 86 -9.53 17.30 -3.34
N MET A 87 -10.44 17.25 -2.35
CA MET A 87 -11.11 16.01 -1.97
C MET A 87 -12.02 15.51 -3.09
N ILE A 88 -12.79 16.38 -3.74
CA ILE A 88 -13.60 16.04 -4.91
C ILE A 88 -12.69 15.59 -6.05
N GLU A 89 -11.60 16.31 -6.32
CA GLU A 89 -10.62 15.92 -7.33
C GLU A 89 -9.98 14.58 -7.00
N THR A 90 -9.66 14.29 -5.74
CA THR A 90 -9.09 13.00 -5.30
C THR A 90 -10.12 11.87 -5.35
N LEU A 91 -11.40 12.18 -5.17
CA LEU A 91 -12.50 11.21 -5.25
C LEU A 91 -12.94 10.94 -6.70
N ILE A 92 -12.80 11.91 -7.59
CA ILE A 92 -13.23 11.82 -8.99
C ILE A 92 -12.07 11.47 -9.92
N ALA A 93 -10.88 12.02 -9.69
CA ALA A 93 -9.69 11.63 -10.44
C ALA A 93 -9.23 10.26 -9.91
N PRO A 94 -8.95 9.28 -10.79
CA PRO A 94 -8.27 8.09 -10.36
C PRO A 94 -6.95 8.52 -9.73
N LEU A 95 -6.79 8.28 -8.42
CA LEU A 95 -5.59 8.63 -7.65
C LEU A 95 -4.36 8.28 -8.49
N PRO A 96 -3.34 9.17 -8.56
CA PRO A 96 -2.16 8.92 -9.37
C PRO A 96 -1.45 7.70 -8.79
N GLY A 97 -1.81 6.52 -9.29
CA GLY A 97 -1.24 5.30 -8.77
C GLY A 97 0.26 5.28 -9.05
N ILE A 98 0.99 4.67 -8.13
CA ILE A 98 2.44 4.56 -8.23
C ILE A 98 2.73 3.77 -9.50
N LYS A 99 3.36 4.44 -10.47
CA LYS A 99 3.87 3.77 -11.66
C LYS A 99 5.17 3.11 -11.27
N ILE A 100 5.18 1.79 -11.39
CA ILE A 100 6.38 0.98 -11.21
C ILE A 100 7.09 1.01 -12.55
N LEU A 101 8.14 1.84 -12.64
CA LEU A 101 8.91 1.97 -13.87
C LEU A 101 10.09 1.00 -13.84
N THR A 102 10.66 0.76 -12.66
CA THR A 102 11.88 -0.03 -12.52
C THR A 102 11.75 -1.15 -11.49
N PHE A 103 12.60 -2.18 -11.59
CA PHE A 103 12.73 -3.21 -10.57
C PHE A 103 13.14 -2.63 -9.21
N LYS A 104 13.81 -1.48 -9.20
CA LYS A 104 14.17 -0.78 -7.96
C LYS A 104 12.95 -0.35 -7.15
N ASP A 105 11.85 -0.06 -7.82
CA ASP A 105 10.60 0.37 -7.20
C ASP A 105 9.86 -0.78 -6.53
N ILE A 106 10.19 -2.04 -6.86
CA ILE A 106 9.54 -3.21 -6.27
C ILE A 106 10.28 -3.81 -5.09
N PHE A 107 11.56 -3.48 -4.85
CA PHE A 107 12.34 -4.11 -3.77
C PHE A 107 11.77 -3.78 -2.38
N CYS A 108 11.69 -4.81 -1.53
CA CYS A 108 11.13 -4.70 -0.17
C CYS A 108 12.18 -4.36 0.90
N GLU A 109 13.47 -4.25 0.54
CA GLU A 109 14.51 -3.95 1.51
C GLU A 109 14.58 -2.45 1.82
N GLU A 110 14.38 -2.12 3.10
CA GLU A 110 14.51 -0.75 3.59
C GLU A 110 15.99 -0.37 3.72
N GLY A 111 16.37 0.78 3.15
CA GLY A 111 17.70 1.39 3.31
C GLY A 111 18.50 1.51 2.02
N LYS A 112 19.77 1.93 2.14
CA LYS A 112 20.69 2.06 1.01
C LYS A 112 21.22 0.70 0.59
N VAL A 113 20.36 -0.08 -0.07
CA VAL A 113 20.67 -1.41 -0.61
C VAL A 113 21.85 -1.38 -1.62
N TRP A 114 22.12 -0.21 -2.20
CA TRP A 114 23.12 0.00 -3.24
C TRP A 114 24.53 0.32 -2.74
N GLU A 115 24.75 0.44 -1.42
CA GLU A 115 26.11 0.56 -0.91
C GLU A 115 26.84 -0.78 -1.12
N PRO A 116 28.11 -0.77 -1.59
CA PRO A 116 28.86 -2.00 -1.84
C PRO A 116 28.85 -2.85 -0.58
N MET A 117 28.22 -4.03 -0.66
CA MET A 117 28.05 -4.89 0.49
C MET A 117 29.39 -5.49 0.86
N ILE A 118 30.05 -4.90 1.86
CA ILE A 118 31.33 -5.38 2.39
C ILE A 118 31.19 -6.81 2.98
N ASN A 119 29.96 -7.30 3.19
CA ASN A 119 29.71 -8.67 3.65
C ASN A 119 28.34 -9.21 3.20
N MET A 120 28.32 -9.92 2.06
CA MET A 120 27.13 -10.55 1.50
C MET A 120 26.50 -11.58 2.46
N SER A 121 27.32 -12.36 3.16
CA SER A 121 26.83 -13.39 4.10
C SER A 121 26.08 -12.77 5.30
N ALA A 122 26.58 -11.63 5.82
CA ALA A 122 25.94 -10.90 6.90
C ALA A 122 24.60 -10.29 6.43
N TRP A 123 24.57 -9.78 5.20
CA TRP A 123 23.34 -9.26 4.60
C TRP A 123 22.29 -10.36 4.41
N LEU A 124 22.63 -11.49 3.77
CA LEU A 124 21.74 -12.64 3.57
C LEU A 124 21.15 -13.18 4.88
N ARG A 125 21.93 -13.16 5.96
CA ARG A 125 21.48 -13.54 7.30
C ARG A 125 20.55 -12.49 7.91
N LYS A 126 20.87 -11.20 7.75
CA LYS A 126 20.07 -10.07 8.26
C LYS A 126 18.69 -10.01 7.58
N THR A 127 18.63 -10.23 6.27
CA THR A 127 17.39 -10.19 5.46
C THR A 127 16.61 -11.50 5.49
N LYS A 128 17.07 -12.51 6.24
CA LYS A 128 16.45 -13.84 6.35
C LYS A 128 16.41 -14.65 5.05
N ILE A 129 17.08 -14.19 4.00
CA ILE A 129 17.20 -14.90 2.71
C ILE A 129 17.84 -16.28 2.93
N LEU A 130 18.95 -16.34 3.67
CA LEU A 130 19.65 -17.60 3.95
C LEU A 130 18.75 -18.62 4.68
N GLU A 131 17.95 -18.16 5.63
CA GLU A 131 17.07 -19.02 6.44
C GLU A 131 15.91 -19.58 5.59
N TYR A 132 15.25 -18.72 4.81
CA TYR A 132 14.14 -19.10 3.95
C TYR A 132 14.57 -20.05 2.81
N TRP A 133 15.60 -19.68 2.05
CA TRP A 133 15.98 -20.46 0.86
C TRP A 133 16.71 -21.76 1.18
N SER A 134 17.37 -21.86 2.34
CA SER A 134 17.88 -23.14 2.83
C SER A 134 16.74 -24.12 3.13
N GLN A 135 15.64 -23.64 3.72
CA GLN A 135 14.44 -24.46 3.94
C GLN A 135 13.75 -24.83 2.61
N ALA A 136 13.62 -23.87 1.70
CA ALA A 136 13.05 -24.11 0.37
C ALA A 136 13.83 -25.19 -0.39
N THR A 137 15.17 -25.10 -0.39
CA THR A 137 16.07 -26.08 -1.00
C THR A 137 15.88 -27.47 -0.39
N LYS A 138 15.84 -27.57 0.95
CA LYS A 138 15.61 -28.85 1.63
C LYS A 138 14.27 -29.48 1.26
N ILE A 139 13.19 -28.68 1.20
CA ILE A 139 11.87 -29.16 0.80
C ILE A 139 11.87 -29.60 -0.66
N PHE A 140 12.54 -28.85 -1.54
CA PHE A 140 12.69 -29.22 -2.94
C PHE A 140 13.42 -30.56 -3.10
N ASP A 141 14.56 -30.74 -2.44
CA ASP A 141 15.34 -31.99 -2.49
C ASP A 141 14.54 -33.20 -2.00
N ILE A 142 13.79 -33.04 -0.91
CA ILE A 142 12.87 -34.07 -0.40
C ILE A 142 11.79 -34.39 -1.45
N SER A 143 11.27 -33.37 -2.11
CA SER A 143 10.18 -33.50 -3.09
C SER A 143 10.65 -34.19 -4.37
N VAL A 144 11.86 -33.88 -4.84
CA VAL A 144 12.52 -34.58 -5.95
C VAL A 144 12.78 -36.04 -5.59
N ALA A 145 13.41 -36.29 -4.43
CA ALA A 145 13.71 -37.66 -3.99
C ALA A 145 12.44 -38.50 -3.81
N ALA A 146 11.35 -37.92 -3.28
CA ALA A 146 10.07 -38.62 -3.16
C ALA A 146 9.42 -38.91 -4.53
N TYR A 147 9.52 -37.98 -5.47
CA TYR A 147 9.05 -38.17 -6.83
C TYR A 147 9.78 -39.31 -7.54
N GLU A 148 11.12 -39.34 -7.47
CA GLU A 148 11.96 -40.38 -8.07
C GLU A 148 11.70 -41.75 -7.44
N ASN A 149 11.58 -41.82 -6.12
CA ASN A 149 11.36 -43.07 -5.39
C ASN A 149 9.89 -43.52 -5.34
N ARG A 150 8.95 -42.74 -5.89
CA ARG A 150 7.49 -42.95 -5.78
C ARG A 150 7.01 -43.11 -4.33
N SER A 151 7.69 -42.46 -3.39
CA SER A 151 7.38 -42.53 -1.97
C SER A 151 6.17 -41.64 -1.64
N PRO A 152 5.35 -42.01 -0.64
CA PRO A 152 4.33 -41.12 -0.12
C PRO A 152 5.00 -39.85 0.40
N LEU A 153 4.51 -38.71 -0.06
CA LEU A 153 5.09 -37.43 0.28
C LEU A 153 4.61 -36.99 1.66
N GLY A 154 5.54 -36.61 2.54
CA GLY A 154 5.20 -35.94 3.79
C GLY A 154 4.55 -34.58 3.54
N ASN A 155 3.62 -34.18 4.43
CA ASN A 155 2.99 -32.86 4.42
C ASN A 155 3.96 -31.77 4.89
N HIS A 156 5.04 -31.55 4.14
CA HIS A 156 6.00 -30.47 4.39
C HIS A 156 5.72 -29.31 3.46
N SER A 157 4.76 -28.45 3.81
CA SER A 157 4.50 -27.22 3.08
C SER A 157 5.58 -26.18 3.39
N LEU A 158 6.14 -25.55 2.36
CA LEU A 158 7.02 -24.38 2.56
C LEU A 158 6.15 -23.20 3.00
N GLU A 159 6.30 -22.75 4.24
CA GLU A 159 5.65 -21.53 4.73
C GLU A 159 6.63 -20.37 4.69
N ASN A 160 6.15 -19.17 4.34
CA ASN A 160 6.94 -17.95 4.38
C ASN A 160 6.50 -17.07 5.56
N PRO A 161 7.09 -17.22 6.76
CA PRO A 161 6.73 -16.40 7.92
C PRO A 161 7.25 -14.96 7.82
N PHE A 162 8.05 -14.64 6.80
CA PHE A 162 8.69 -13.34 6.64
C PHE A 162 7.96 -12.43 5.64
N GLU A 163 6.91 -12.92 4.97
CA GLU A 163 6.15 -12.13 3.99
C GLU A 163 5.56 -10.88 4.65
N LEU A 164 5.81 -9.72 4.05
CA LEU A 164 5.28 -8.45 4.52
C LEU A 164 4.14 -7.99 3.61
N GLY A 165 2.97 -7.72 4.19
CA GLY A 165 1.77 -7.32 3.44
C GLY A 165 1.90 -6.00 2.67
N HIS A 166 2.91 -5.18 2.96
CA HIS A 166 3.18 -3.93 2.25
C HIS A 166 4.16 -4.07 1.08
N CYS A 167 4.71 -5.26 0.83
CA CYS A 167 5.63 -5.51 -0.26
C CYS A 167 4.95 -6.14 -1.47
N PHE A 168 5.62 -6.03 -2.62
CA PHE A 168 5.09 -6.61 -3.85
C PHE A 168 5.16 -8.12 -3.80
N ARG A 169 4.07 -8.74 -4.23
CA ARG A 169 3.99 -10.16 -4.52
C ARG A 169 4.42 -10.41 -5.96
N LEU A 170 5.35 -11.32 -6.13
CA LEU A 170 6.00 -11.65 -7.39
C LEU A 170 5.38 -12.95 -7.91
N LEU A 171 4.48 -12.84 -8.88
CA LEU A 171 3.81 -13.98 -9.50
C LEU A 171 4.33 -14.23 -10.90
N SER A 172 4.20 -15.45 -11.38
CA SER A 172 4.57 -15.82 -12.75
C SER A 172 3.66 -16.92 -13.27
N ALA A 173 3.85 -17.35 -14.51
CA ALA A 173 3.08 -18.45 -15.07
C ALA A 173 3.34 -19.75 -14.28
N PRO A 174 2.30 -20.57 -14.04
CA PRO A 174 2.48 -21.88 -13.42
C PRO A 174 3.29 -22.80 -14.32
N GLN A 175 4.12 -23.63 -13.71
CA GLN A 175 4.91 -24.64 -14.40
C GLN A 175 4.03 -25.82 -14.82
N THR A 176 4.36 -26.43 -15.96
CA THR A 176 3.64 -27.63 -16.45
C THR A 176 3.93 -28.87 -15.60
N VAL A 177 5.07 -28.90 -14.92
CA VAL A 177 5.50 -29.99 -14.04
C VAL A 177 5.57 -29.46 -12.62
N ALA A 178 4.46 -29.55 -11.90
CA ALA A 178 4.41 -29.13 -10.50
C ALA A 178 5.03 -30.21 -9.60
N LEU A 179 6.18 -29.90 -9.00
CA LEU A 179 6.66 -30.63 -7.84
C LEU A 179 5.72 -30.35 -6.65
N PRO A 180 5.51 -31.32 -5.76
CA PRO A 180 4.69 -31.07 -4.58
C PRO A 180 5.46 -30.25 -3.57
N ASN A 181 4.77 -29.37 -2.84
CA ASN A 181 5.27 -28.56 -1.71
C ASN A 181 5.89 -27.19 -2.02
N PRO A 182 6.84 -27.00 -2.96
CA PRO A 182 7.25 -25.66 -3.33
C PRO A 182 6.18 -25.02 -4.23
N PRO A 183 6.13 -23.68 -4.27
CA PRO A 183 5.35 -22.94 -5.25
C PRO A 183 5.67 -23.42 -6.67
N SER A 184 4.63 -23.70 -7.47
CA SER A 184 4.76 -24.24 -8.83
C SER A 184 4.76 -23.14 -9.89
N ASN A 185 5.43 -22.01 -9.65
CA ASN A 185 5.52 -20.91 -10.60
C ASN A 185 6.95 -20.74 -11.16
N LEU A 186 7.05 -20.34 -12.43
CA LEU A 186 8.29 -20.33 -13.20
C LEU A 186 9.37 -19.42 -12.58
N PHE A 187 8.96 -18.25 -12.08
CA PHE A 187 9.86 -17.29 -11.47
C PHE A 187 10.40 -17.75 -10.11
N PHE A 188 9.60 -18.45 -9.30
CA PHE A 188 10.09 -19.07 -8.05
C PHE A 188 11.22 -20.06 -8.34
N ASN A 189 11.07 -20.92 -9.36
CA ASN A 189 12.14 -21.83 -9.77
C ASN A 189 13.39 -21.08 -10.26
N THR A 190 13.20 -19.99 -10.99
CA THR A 190 14.32 -19.14 -11.45
C THR A 190 15.09 -18.55 -10.27
N LEU A 191 14.37 -18.06 -9.25
CA LEU A 191 14.97 -17.58 -8.00
C LEU A 191 15.66 -18.71 -7.23
N GLN A 192 15.09 -19.91 -7.22
CA GLN A 192 15.71 -21.07 -6.57
C GLN A 192 17.02 -21.47 -7.27
N GLU A 193 17.06 -21.49 -8.59
CA GLU A 193 18.28 -21.73 -9.36
C GLU A 193 19.33 -20.65 -9.07
N TRP A 194 18.90 -19.39 -9.00
CA TRP A 194 19.76 -18.27 -8.62
C TRP A 194 20.33 -18.43 -7.21
N TRP A 195 19.49 -18.84 -6.25
CA TRP A 195 19.90 -19.15 -4.89
C TRP A 195 20.99 -20.24 -4.87
N TRP A 196 20.83 -21.33 -5.62
CA TRP A 196 21.84 -22.38 -5.70
C TRP A 196 23.17 -21.91 -6.29
N GLN A 197 23.15 -20.91 -7.18
CA GLN A 197 24.38 -20.30 -7.67
C GLN A 197 25.07 -19.48 -6.57
N ILE A 198 24.31 -18.69 -5.82
CA ILE A 198 24.83 -17.91 -4.69
C ILE A 198 25.38 -18.83 -3.61
N GLU A 199 24.65 -19.87 -3.21
CA GLU A 199 25.04 -20.78 -2.13
C GLU A 199 26.36 -21.50 -2.46
N ARG A 200 26.51 -21.99 -3.69
CA ARG A 200 27.75 -22.67 -4.13
C ARG A 200 28.93 -21.72 -4.32
N ASN A 201 28.68 -20.46 -4.65
CA ASN A 201 29.71 -19.50 -5.04
C ASN A 201 29.73 -18.25 -4.14
N ILE A 202 29.29 -18.36 -2.89
CA ILE A 202 29.08 -17.19 -2.01
C ILE A 202 30.33 -16.31 -1.88
N GLN A 203 31.52 -16.92 -1.93
CA GLN A 203 32.82 -16.23 -1.90
C GLN A 203 33.07 -15.36 -3.14
N TYR A 204 32.55 -15.74 -4.31
CA TYR A 204 32.71 -14.98 -5.56
C TYR A 204 31.71 -13.82 -5.67
N PHE A 205 30.54 -13.95 -5.05
CA PHE A 205 29.49 -12.94 -5.07
C PHE A 205 29.74 -11.74 -4.14
N GLU A 206 30.81 -11.74 -3.35
CA GLU A 206 31.12 -10.63 -2.42
C GLU A 206 31.41 -9.28 -3.11
N SER A 207 31.60 -9.26 -4.44
CA SER A 207 31.97 -8.04 -5.17
C SER A 207 30.85 -7.38 -5.98
N GLN A 208 29.75 -8.09 -6.32
CA GLN A 208 28.68 -7.54 -7.16
C GLN A 208 27.30 -8.07 -6.74
N LEU A 209 26.40 -7.13 -6.43
CA LEU A 209 25.01 -7.43 -6.13
C LEU A 209 24.18 -7.34 -7.41
N TYR A 210 23.64 -8.48 -7.85
CA TYR A 210 22.71 -8.54 -8.96
C TYR A 210 21.29 -8.19 -8.49
N PRO A 211 20.46 -7.48 -9.28
CA PRO A 211 19.07 -7.16 -8.93
C PRO A 211 18.23 -8.38 -8.51
N GLU A 212 18.46 -9.55 -9.10
CA GLU A 212 17.80 -10.81 -8.80
C GLU A 212 18.01 -11.24 -7.35
N THR A 213 19.19 -10.93 -6.80
CA THR A 213 19.52 -11.21 -5.41
C THR A 213 18.62 -10.45 -4.43
N LEU A 214 18.14 -9.27 -4.82
CA LEU A 214 17.20 -8.50 -4.00
C LEU A 214 15.79 -9.09 -4.02
N LEU A 215 15.41 -9.74 -5.12
CA LEU A 215 14.13 -10.44 -5.26
C LEU A 215 14.08 -11.79 -4.52
N LEU A 216 15.24 -12.28 -4.05
CA LEU A 216 15.30 -13.40 -3.11
C LEU A 216 14.79 -13.02 -1.71
N SER A 217 14.58 -11.75 -1.39
CA SER A 217 14.04 -11.36 -0.08
C SER A 217 12.73 -12.10 0.22
N PRO A 218 12.63 -12.87 1.32
CA PRO A 218 11.40 -13.58 1.68
C PRO A 218 10.30 -12.62 2.15
N LYS A 219 10.59 -11.31 2.24
CA LYS A 219 9.55 -10.32 2.49
C LYS A 219 8.58 -10.18 1.32
N HIS A 220 9.01 -10.54 0.11
CA HIS A 220 8.13 -10.71 -1.03
C HIS A 220 7.30 -11.98 -0.88
N GLY A 221 6.02 -11.92 -1.27
CA GLY A 221 5.27 -13.13 -1.54
C GLY A 221 5.68 -13.68 -2.91
N HIS A 222 6.00 -14.97 -3.00
CA HIS A 222 6.34 -15.63 -4.28
C HIS A 222 5.27 -16.63 -4.72
N GLU A 223 4.11 -16.64 -4.09
CA GLU A 223 3.01 -17.56 -4.39
C GLU A 223 1.64 -16.88 -4.20
N LEU A 224 0.58 -17.54 -4.69
CA LEU A 224 -0.80 -17.11 -4.45
C LEU A 224 -1.14 -17.08 -2.95
N ARG A 225 -1.98 -16.12 -2.56
CA ARG A 225 -2.38 -15.83 -1.16
C ARG A 225 -3.01 -17.02 -0.46
N ASP A 226 -3.70 -17.86 -1.21
CA ASP A 226 -4.41 -19.05 -0.74
C ASP A 226 -3.54 -20.32 -0.78
N GLY A 227 -2.26 -20.20 -1.16
CA GLY A 227 -1.34 -21.33 -1.32
C GLY A 227 -1.76 -22.31 -2.42
N SER A 228 -2.67 -21.91 -3.32
CA SER A 228 -3.25 -22.83 -4.30
C SER A 228 -2.27 -23.40 -5.31
N GLU A 229 -1.13 -22.75 -5.52
CA GLU A 229 -0.03 -23.25 -6.35
C GLU A 229 0.58 -24.55 -5.83
N LYS A 230 0.42 -24.85 -4.53
CA LYS A 230 0.87 -26.11 -3.92
C LYS A 230 -0.13 -27.26 -4.14
N ASN A 231 -1.35 -26.97 -4.60
CA ASN A 231 -2.38 -27.97 -4.78
C ASN A 231 -2.27 -28.65 -6.17
N ARG A 232 -1.80 -29.90 -6.17
CA ARG A 232 -1.69 -30.75 -7.36
C ARG A 232 -2.99 -31.05 -8.09
N SER A 233 -4.13 -30.93 -7.43
CA SER A 233 -5.41 -31.20 -8.08
C SER A 233 -5.80 -30.09 -9.05
N LYS A 234 -5.18 -28.90 -8.95
CA LYS A 234 -5.41 -27.79 -9.87
C LYS A 234 -4.56 -27.94 -11.12
N SER A 235 -5.21 -27.85 -12.27
CA SER A 235 -4.56 -27.78 -13.58
C SER A 235 -3.77 -26.48 -13.76
N THR A 236 -2.80 -26.49 -14.68
CA THR A 236 -2.03 -25.29 -15.08
C THR A 236 -2.95 -24.17 -15.57
N GLU A 237 -4.07 -24.50 -16.24
CA GLU A 237 -5.09 -23.55 -16.67
C GLU A 237 -5.86 -22.93 -15.49
N GLU A 238 -6.19 -23.72 -14.46
CA GLU A 238 -6.84 -23.20 -13.25
C GLU A 238 -5.91 -22.29 -12.45
N LEU A 239 -4.65 -22.69 -12.25
CA LEU A 239 -3.65 -21.85 -11.59
C LEU A 239 -3.41 -20.55 -12.37
N SER A 240 -3.32 -20.62 -13.69
CA SER A 240 -3.19 -19.43 -14.55
C SER A 240 -4.35 -18.45 -14.35
N LYS A 241 -5.58 -18.95 -14.18
CA LYS A 241 -6.75 -18.09 -13.92
C LYS A 241 -6.71 -17.45 -12.54
N LEU A 242 -6.14 -18.12 -11.54
CA LEU A 242 -5.98 -17.58 -10.19
C LEU A 242 -4.88 -16.51 -10.14
N VAL A 243 -3.77 -16.74 -10.85
CA VAL A 243 -2.72 -15.74 -11.06
C VAL A 243 -3.28 -14.52 -11.78
N GLU A 244 -4.02 -14.72 -12.88
CA GLU A 244 -4.73 -13.65 -13.59
C GLU A 244 -5.67 -12.88 -12.66
N ALA A 245 -6.46 -13.58 -11.85
CA ALA A 245 -7.37 -12.95 -10.89
C ALA A 245 -6.62 -12.12 -9.83
N GLU A 246 -5.46 -12.55 -9.35
CA GLU A 246 -4.67 -11.77 -8.39
C GLU A 246 -4.02 -10.54 -9.03
N ILE A 247 -3.49 -10.66 -10.26
CA ILE A 247 -2.90 -9.52 -11.01
C ILE A 247 -3.97 -8.46 -11.28
N VAL A 248 -5.15 -8.90 -11.70
CA VAL A 248 -6.25 -8.02 -12.08
C VAL A 248 -6.81 -7.28 -10.87
N LYS A 249 -6.67 -7.76 -9.63
CA LYS A 249 -7.08 -7.00 -8.43
C LYS A 249 -6.35 -5.66 -8.27
N CYS A 250 -5.25 -5.42 -8.99
CA CYS A 250 -4.49 -4.18 -8.91
C CYS A 250 -3.94 -3.85 -7.52
N GLY A 251 -3.66 -4.90 -6.74
CA GLY A 251 -2.95 -4.78 -5.48
C GLY A 251 -1.44 -4.63 -5.69
N LYS A 252 -0.67 -4.86 -4.61
CA LYS A 252 0.80 -4.98 -4.68
C LYS A 252 1.19 -6.33 -5.27
N THR A 253 0.86 -6.55 -6.53
CA THR A 253 1.13 -7.79 -7.27
C THR A 253 1.73 -7.46 -8.61
N VAL A 254 2.77 -8.19 -8.96
CA VAL A 254 3.63 -7.99 -10.11
C VAL A 254 3.70 -9.32 -10.85
N PHE A 255 3.36 -9.32 -12.13
CA PHE A 255 3.58 -10.49 -12.98
C PHE A 255 4.97 -10.42 -13.60
N ILE A 256 5.79 -11.43 -13.35
CA ILE A 256 7.16 -11.57 -13.85
C ILE A 256 7.22 -12.79 -14.77
N ALA A 257 7.65 -12.56 -16.00
CA ALA A 257 7.90 -13.61 -16.98
C ALA A 257 8.95 -13.13 -18.00
N GLU A 258 9.31 -13.99 -18.95
CA GLU A 258 10.15 -13.61 -20.10
C GLU A 258 9.51 -12.45 -20.88
N TRP A 259 10.33 -11.61 -21.51
CA TRP A 259 9.90 -10.38 -22.16
C TRP A 259 8.79 -10.61 -23.19
N GLU A 260 8.93 -11.64 -24.03
CA GLU A 260 7.89 -11.98 -24.99
C GLU A 260 6.58 -12.37 -24.30
N GLU A 261 6.65 -13.16 -23.22
CA GLU A 261 5.46 -13.55 -22.45
C GLU A 261 4.82 -12.34 -21.77
N VAL A 262 5.62 -11.43 -21.19
CA VAL A 262 5.12 -10.20 -20.55
C VAL A 262 4.42 -9.29 -21.57
N GLY A 263 5.01 -9.09 -22.75
CA GLY A 263 4.39 -8.28 -23.80
C GLY A 263 3.05 -8.85 -24.28
N GLN A 264 2.95 -10.18 -24.36
CA GLN A 264 1.71 -10.86 -24.75
C GLN A 264 0.66 -10.85 -23.63
N GLU A 265 1.07 -11.12 -22.39
CA GLU A 265 0.19 -11.06 -21.21
C GLU A 265 -0.34 -9.63 -21.03
N PHE A 266 0.51 -8.60 -21.16
CA PHE A 266 0.12 -7.20 -21.15
C PHE A 266 -0.93 -6.89 -22.23
N SER A 267 -0.69 -7.33 -23.47
CA SER A 267 -1.63 -7.12 -24.58
C SER A 267 -2.97 -7.81 -24.34
N TYR A 268 -2.94 -9.02 -23.79
CA TYR A 268 -4.13 -9.78 -23.42
C TYR A 268 -4.90 -9.09 -22.28
N LEU A 269 -4.24 -8.73 -21.18
CA LEU A 269 -4.84 -8.08 -20.01
C LEU A 269 -5.41 -6.71 -20.37
N SER A 270 -4.67 -5.88 -21.10
CA SER A 270 -5.12 -4.54 -21.53
C SER A 270 -6.35 -4.61 -22.44
N LYS A 271 -6.43 -5.62 -23.31
CA LYS A 271 -7.60 -5.83 -24.17
C LYS A 271 -8.80 -6.37 -23.39
N LYS A 272 -8.57 -7.29 -22.45
CA LYS A 272 -9.64 -7.97 -21.69
C LYS A 272 -10.21 -7.08 -20.59
N TYR A 273 -9.36 -6.32 -19.91
CA TYR A 273 -9.67 -5.45 -18.78
C TYR A 273 -9.40 -3.99 -19.16
N PHE A 274 -10.03 -3.51 -20.23
CA PHE A 274 -9.78 -2.20 -20.85
C PHE A 274 -10.00 -0.99 -19.91
N TRP A 275 -10.67 -1.19 -18.78
CA TRP A 275 -10.90 -0.17 -17.74
C TRP A 275 -9.81 -0.14 -16.66
N LYS A 276 -8.80 -1.01 -16.77
CA LYS A 276 -7.64 -1.09 -15.87
C LYS A 276 -6.39 -0.69 -16.64
N ASP A 277 -5.59 0.18 -16.03
CA ASP A 277 -4.29 0.56 -16.58
C ASP A 277 -3.23 -0.46 -16.14
N PHE A 278 -2.67 -1.18 -17.10
CA PHE A 278 -1.48 -2.01 -16.91
C PHE A 278 -0.24 -1.25 -17.40
N TYR A 279 0.92 -1.57 -16.83
CA TYR A 279 2.21 -1.00 -17.22
C TYR A 279 3.24 -2.10 -17.33
N ILE A 280 4.15 -1.95 -18.29
CA ILE A 280 5.35 -2.78 -18.41
C ILE A 280 6.53 -2.00 -17.81
N SER A 281 7.40 -2.66 -17.06
CA SER A 281 8.65 -2.04 -16.57
C SER A 281 9.55 -1.56 -17.72
N GLU A 282 10.24 -0.45 -17.50
CA GLU A 282 11.24 0.09 -18.42
C GLU A 282 12.55 -0.70 -18.37
N ASP A 283 12.83 -1.35 -17.25
CA ASP A 283 14.00 -2.21 -17.06
C ASP A 283 13.62 -3.70 -17.02
N SER A 284 14.66 -4.50 -17.21
CA SER A 284 14.66 -5.97 -17.19
C SER A 284 15.67 -6.46 -16.16
N LEU A 285 15.37 -7.52 -15.40
CA LEU A 285 16.32 -8.05 -14.41
C LEU A 285 17.66 -8.45 -15.02
N ARG A 286 17.57 -9.18 -16.12
CA ARG A 286 18.71 -9.75 -16.82
C ARG A 286 18.59 -9.39 -18.29
N GLN A 287 19.73 -9.13 -18.93
CA GLN A 287 19.84 -8.97 -20.37
C GLN A 287 20.66 -10.13 -20.91
N ASP A 288 20.11 -11.34 -20.81
CA ASP A 288 20.76 -12.51 -21.37
C ASP A 288 20.42 -12.59 -22.87
N ILE A 289 21.46 -12.77 -23.69
CA ILE A 289 21.30 -13.04 -25.12
C ILE A 289 21.11 -14.56 -25.27
N ALA A 290 19.92 -15.00 -25.69
CA ALA A 290 19.74 -16.40 -26.01
C ALA A 290 20.42 -16.74 -27.35
N LEU A 291 21.53 -17.47 -27.29
CA LEU A 291 22.26 -17.93 -28.47
C LEU A 291 21.86 -19.34 -28.84
N LEU A 292 21.42 -19.53 -30.09
CA LEU A 292 21.24 -20.85 -30.65
C LEU A 292 22.60 -21.38 -31.13
N SER A 293 23.09 -22.41 -30.45
CA SER A 293 24.31 -23.11 -30.82
C SER A 293 23.99 -24.48 -31.43
N PHE A 294 24.56 -24.74 -32.61
CA PHE A 294 24.49 -26.03 -33.26
C PHE A 294 25.79 -26.79 -32.98
N ARG A 295 25.70 -28.00 -32.42
CA ARG A 295 26.85 -28.90 -32.17
C ARG A 295 26.90 -30.00 -33.23
N ASN A 296 28.10 -30.48 -33.57
CA ASN A 296 28.34 -31.59 -34.52
C ASN A 296 27.77 -31.35 -35.94
N ILE A 297 28.13 -30.22 -36.55
CA ILE A 297 27.57 -29.76 -37.83
C ILE A 297 28.36 -30.28 -39.05
N ASP A 298 28.88 -31.51 -39.01
CA ASP A 298 29.77 -31.96 -40.09
C ASP A 298 28.99 -32.14 -41.40
N GLY A 299 29.06 -31.11 -42.26
CA GLY A 299 28.39 -31.05 -43.56
C GLY A 299 26.89 -30.72 -43.55
N SER A 300 26.29 -30.43 -42.39
CA SER A 300 24.84 -30.19 -42.30
C SER A 300 24.43 -28.79 -42.78
N ASN A 301 23.42 -28.73 -43.66
CA ASN A 301 22.78 -27.47 -44.08
C ASN A 301 21.80 -26.91 -43.04
N VAL A 302 21.57 -27.60 -41.92
CA VAL A 302 20.58 -27.20 -40.90
C VAL A 302 20.82 -25.78 -40.36
N PRO A 303 22.03 -25.36 -39.94
CA PRO A 303 22.22 -24.01 -39.42
C PRO A 303 22.00 -22.93 -40.48
N LYS A 304 22.37 -23.21 -41.74
CA LYS A 304 22.16 -22.29 -42.86
C LYS A 304 20.67 -22.10 -43.13
N ASN A 305 19.92 -23.20 -43.19
CA ASN A 305 18.48 -23.15 -43.39
C ASN A 305 17.75 -22.54 -42.18
N PHE A 306 18.18 -22.85 -40.96
CA PHE A 306 17.62 -22.27 -39.74
C PHE A 306 17.85 -20.76 -39.67
N LYS A 307 19.06 -20.30 -39.98
CA LYS A 307 19.35 -18.88 -40.12
C LYS A 307 18.41 -18.23 -41.14
N ALA A 308 18.24 -18.83 -42.32
CA ALA A 308 17.30 -18.32 -43.33
C ALA A 308 15.85 -18.26 -42.81
N TYR A 309 15.39 -19.23 -42.00
CA TYR A 309 14.07 -19.19 -41.37
C TYR A 309 13.91 -18.04 -40.35
N VAL A 310 14.95 -17.77 -39.55
CA VAL A 310 14.95 -16.65 -38.59
C VAL A 310 15.00 -15.32 -39.34
N GLU A 311 15.89 -15.17 -40.31
CA GLU A 311 16.03 -13.95 -41.13
C GLU A 311 14.79 -13.64 -41.97
N ALA A 312 14.07 -14.67 -42.45
CA ALA A 312 12.79 -14.51 -43.12
C ALA A 312 11.62 -14.16 -42.17
N GLY A 313 11.86 -14.10 -40.85
CA GLY A 313 10.83 -13.78 -39.85
C GLY A 313 9.84 -14.91 -39.55
N ILE A 314 10.04 -16.11 -40.12
CA ILE A 314 9.12 -17.25 -39.94
C ILE A 314 9.08 -17.68 -38.47
N TRP A 315 10.22 -17.71 -37.79
CA TRP A 315 10.30 -18.03 -36.37
C TRP A 315 9.49 -17.05 -35.50
N SER A 316 9.66 -15.75 -35.72
CA SER A 316 8.92 -14.72 -34.98
C SER A 316 7.41 -14.83 -35.21
N ARG A 317 6.98 -15.10 -36.46
CA ARG A 317 5.56 -15.34 -36.75
C ARG A 317 5.03 -16.58 -36.05
N LEU A 318 5.80 -17.67 -35.98
CA LEU A 318 5.41 -18.89 -35.27
C LEU A 318 5.25 -18.65 -33.77
N GLU A 319 6.15 -17.88 -33.15
CA GLU A 319 6.03 -17.48 -31.73
C GLU A 319 4.75 -16.67 -31.50
N GLN A 320 4.48 -15.64 -32.32
CA GLN A 320 3.26 -14.83 -32.23
C GLN A 320 1.98 -15.69 -32.38
N GLU A 321 1.95 -16.61 -33.33
CA GLU A 321 0.83 -17.55 -33.51
C GLU A 321 0.67 -18.51 -32.32
N GLY A 322 1.79 -18.99 -31.75
CA GLY A 322 1.80 -19.81 -30.55
C GLY A 322 1.14 -19.10 -29.36
N TRP A 323 1.54 -17.85 -29.13
CA TRP A 323 0.94 -16.99 -28.11
C TRP A 323 -0.53 -16.70 -28.39
N ALA A 324 -0.87 -16.27 -29.62
CA ALA A 324 -2.26 -16.01 -30.01
C ALA A 324 -3.17 -17.21 -29.75
N ARG A 325 -2.70 -18.44 -30.04
CA ARG A 325 -3.42 -19.68 -29.72
C ARG A 325 -3.53 -19.94 -28.23
N LYS A 326 -2.45 -19.75 -27.45
CA LYS A 326 -2.45 -19.88 -25.98
C LYS A 326 -3.52 -18.98 -25.36
N PHE A 327 -3.56 -17.70 -25.75
CA PHE A 327 -4.51 -16.72 -25.22
C PHE A 327 -5.93 -16.89 -25.76
N ALA A 328 -6.11 -17.29 -27.02
CA ALA A 328 -7.45 -17.58 -27.57
C ALA A 328 -8.14 -18.76 -26.86
N ARG A 329 -7.36 -19.72 -26.34
CA ARG A 329 -7.86 -20.86 -25.57
C ARG A 329 -8.16 -20.53 -24.11
N ARG A 330 -7.64 -19.43 -23.57
CA ARG A 330 -7.98 -18.99 -22.20
C ARG A 330 -9.47 -18.62 -22.18
N SER A 331 -10.28 -19.49 -21.59
CA SER A 331 -11.68 -19.17 -21.27
C SER A 331 -11.70 -17.92 -20.41
N LYS A 332 -12.66 -17.00 -20.66
CA LYS A 332 -12.87 -15.84 -19.79
C LYS A 332 -12.97 -16.30 -18.33
N SER A 333 -11.95 -15.98 -17.53
CA SER A 333 -11.98 -16.19 -16.08
C SER A 333 -13.14 -15.41 -15.46
N VAL A 334 -13.44 -15.73 -14.19
CA VAL A 334 -14.48 -15.18 -13.32
C VAL A 334 -14.95 -13.80 -13.77
N ARG A 335 -16.28 -13.62 -13.89
CA ARG A 335 -16.91 -12.33 -14.21
C ARG A 335 -16.46 -11.30 -13.16
N GLU A 336 -15.35 -10.61 -13.43
CA GLU A 336 -15.11 -9.35 -12.78
C GLU A 336 -16.19 -8.39 -13.24
N GLU A 337 -16.78 -7.77 -12.24
CA GLU A 337 -17.71 -6.68 -12.37
C GLU A 337 -17.00 -5.51 -13.07
N GLY A 338 -17.40 -5.28 -14.33
CA GLY A 338 -16.85 -4.19 -15.14
C GLY A 338 -17.19 -2.80 -14.56
N PRO A 339 -16.77 -1.72 -15.23
CA PRO A 339 -16.86 -0.33 -14.74
C PRO A 339 -18.30 0.19 -14.52
N GLY A 340 -19.34 -0.64 -14.70
CA GLY A 340 -20.74 -0.30 -14.40
C GLY A 340 -21.23 -0.81 -13.04
N THR A 341 -20.43 -1.60 -12.34
CA THR A 341 -20.79 -2.16 -11.04
C THR A 341 -20.17 -1.28 -9.97
N LEU A 342 -21.03 -0.48 -9.34
CA LEU A 342 -20.66 0.46 -8.29
C LEU A 342 -20.09 -0.33 -7.11
N VAL A 343 -18.77 -0.52 -7.09
CA VAL A 343 -18.07 -1.01 -5.90
C VAL A 343 -18.25 0.07 -4.84
N SER A 344 -19.02 -0.24 -3.81
CA SER A 344 -19.12 0.63 -2.64
C SER A 344 -17.72 0.78 -2.06
N VAL A 345 -17.13 1.97 -2.18
CA VAL A 345 -15.84 2.27 -1.55
C VAL A 345 -16.06 2.20 -0.04
N PRO A 346 -15.45 1.23 0.67
CA PRO A 346 -15.55 1.21 2.12
C PRO A 346 -14.86 2.47 2.65
N LEU A 347 -15.60 3.28 3.40
CA LEU A 347 -15.07 4.43 4.14
C LEU A 347 -14.21 3.92 5.30
N ASP A 348 -13.00 3.45 5.00
CA ASP A 348 -12.13 2.84 6.00
C ASP A 348 -11.18 3.86 6.65
N GLY A 349 -10.97 3.68 7.96
CA GLY A 349 -9.95 4.31 8.79
C GLY A 349 -10.05 5.82 8.99
N SER A 350 -9.59 6.60 8.02
CA SER A 350 -9.26 8.03 8.18
C SER A 350 -10.45 8.97 7.96
N ILE A 351 -11.29 8.69 6.96
CA ILE A 351 -12.48 9.50 6.68
C ILE A 351 -13.54 9.23 7.74
N LEU A 352 -13.72 7.97 8.16
CA LEU A 352 -14.61 7.62 9.26
C LEU A 352 -14.17 8.28 10.57
N THR A 353 -12.88 8.25 10.91
CA THR A 353 -12.37 8.96 12.10
C THR A 353 -12.58 10.46 12.00
N LEU A 354 -12.49 11.07 10.81
CA LEU A 354 -12.79 12.49 10.63
C LEU A 354 -14.27 12.81 10.87
N PHE A 355 -15.19 12.00 10.31
CA PHE A 355 -16.63 12.14 10.59
C PHE A 355 -16.97 11.91 12.06
N VAL A 356 -16.33 10.92 12.69
CA VAL A 356 -16.50 10.61 14.12
C VAL A 356 -15.95 11.73 15.00
N LEU A 357 -14.78 12.29 14.69
CA LEU A 357 -14.19 13.41 15.42
C LEU A 357 -15.01 14.70 15.24
N CYS A 358 -15.47 14.99 14.02
CA CYS A 358 -16.39 16.10 13.76
C CYS A 358 -17.70 15.90 14.53
N GLY A 359 -18.29 14.70 14.48
CA GLY A 359 -19.50 14.35 15.21
C GLY A 359 -19.35 14.51 16.73
N MET A 360 -18.26 14.02 17.32
CA MET A 360 -17.98 14.18 18.75
C MET A 360 -17.81 15.65 19.14
N LYS A 361 -17.13 16.46 18.33
CA LYS A 361 -16.94 17.90 18.59
C LYS A 361 -18.28 18.65 18.56
N TYR A 362 -19.12 18.39 17.57
CA TYR A 362 -20.46 18.96 17.50
C TYR A 362 -21.31 18.52 18.70
N HIS A 363 -21.24 17.24 19.08
CA HIS A 363 -22.01 16.73 20.20
C HIS A 363 -21.58 17.37 21.52
N LEU A 364 -20.28 17.40 21.84
CA LEU A 364 -19.74 18.04 23.05
C LEU A 364 -20.15 19.52 23.17
N ASN A 365 -20.12 20.28 22.06
CA ASN A 365 -20.55 21.67 22.06
C ASN A 365 -22.05 21.82 22.36
N THR A 366 -22.90 20.97 21.77
CA THR A 366 -24.34 20.99 22.07
C THR A 366 -24.62 20.61 23.51
N THR A 367 -23.97 19.58 24.06
CA THR A 367 -24.22 19.13 25.44
C THR A 367 -23.77 20.18 26.47
N GLN A 368 -22.66 20.89 26.23
CA GLN A 368 -22.28 22.03 27.07
C GLN A 368 -23.29 23.18 26.97
N LEU A 369 -23.80 23.48 25.77
CA LEU A 369 -24.82 24.51 25.57
C LEU A 369 -26.12 24.17 26.31
N TYR A 370 -26.55 22.90 26.26
CA TYR A 370 -27.72 22.44 27.00
C TYR A 370 -27.50 22.51 28.51
N SER A 371 -26.33 22.08 29.00
CA SER A 371 -25.95 22.15 30.43
C SER A 371 -25.98 23.59 30.95
N LEU A 372 -25.35 24.53 30.23
CA LEU A 372 -25.36 25.96 30.55
C LEU A 372 -26.77 26.55 30.55
N ARG A 373 -27.62 26.14 29.59
CA ARG A 373 -29.00 26.62 29.51
C ARG A 373 -29.87 26.10 30.66
N THR A 374 -29.68 24.85 31.09
CA THR A 374 -30.34 24.33 32.30
C THR A 374 -29.86 25.02 33.57
N SER A 375 -28.55 25.26 33.72
CA SER A 375 -28.03 26.01 34.87
C SER A 375 -28.55 27.44 34.90
N ALA A 376 -28.63 28.11 33.75
CA ALA A 376 -29.19 29.46 33.65
C ALA A 376 -30.69 29.52 33.98
N LEU A 377 -31.48 28.51 33.56
CA LEU A 377 -32.90 28.42 33.89
C LEU A 377 -33.13 28.15 35.39
N VAL A 378 -32.28 27.32 36.01
CA VAL A 378 -32.31 27.12 37.48
C VAL A 378 -31.95 28.40 38.21
N PHE A 379 -30.94 29.13 37.73
CA PHE A 379 -30.54 30.41 38.32
C PHE A 379 -31.64 31.49 38.19
N LEU A 380 -32.29 31.59 37.02
CA LEU A 380 -33.40 32.51 36.78
C LEU A 380 -34.65 32.13 37.60
N GLY A 381 -34.93 30.83 37.75
CA GLY A 381 -36.00 30.32 38.60
C GLY A 381 -35.80 30.71 40.08
N ASN A 382 -34.57 30.59 40.58
CA ASN A 382 -34.22 31.03 41.93
C ASN A 382 -34.35 32.55 42.10
N PHE A 383 -34.00 33.35 41.09
CA PHE A 383 -34.18 34.80 41.12
C PHE A 383 -35.66 35.22 41.13
N THR A 384 -36.54 34.53 40.41
CA THR A 384 -37.98 34.79 40.47
C THR A 384 -38.59 34.44 41.83
N SER A 385 -38.09 33.38 42.49
CA SER A 385 -38.48 32.99 43.85
C SER A 385 -38.02 34.01 44.91
N ILE A 386 -36.80 34.54 44.77
CA ILE A 386 -36.29 35.60 45.66
C ILE A 386 -37.08 36.90 45.45
N LYS A 387 -37.44 37.23 44.19
CA LYS A 387 -38.21 38.45 43.89
C LYS A 387 -39.66 38.38 44.40
N SER A 388 -40.32 37.21 44.39
CA SER A 388 -41.65 37.05 45.01
C SER A 388 -41.60 37.11 46.54
N THR A 389 -40.49 36.69 47.14
CA THR A 389 -40.30 36.75 48.61
C THR A 389 -40.04 38.19 49.09
N ILE A 390 -39.36 39.01 48.28
CA ILE A 390 -39.08 40.42 48.62
C ILE A 390 -40.29 41.34 48.38
N LEU A 391 -41.16 41.04 47.40
CA LEU A 391 -42.34 41.87 47.10
C LEU A 391 -43.53 41.65 48.05
N HIS A 392 -43.51 40.62 48.89
CA HIS A 392 -44.61 40.33 49.83
C HIS A 392 -44.35 40.76 51.28
N ASN A 393 -43.20 41.35 51.60
CA ASN A 393 -42.94 41.81 52.97
C ASN A 393 -41.95 43.00 53.02
N PRO A 394 -42.42 44.26 52.92
CA PRO A 394 -41.55 45.44 52.92
C PRO A 394 -41.13 45.91 54.33
N GLU A 395 -41.51 45.21 55.40
CA GLU A 395 -41.19 45.62 56.77
C GLU A 395 -40.36 44.55 57.48
N HIS A 396 -39.03 44.67 57.38
CA HIS A 396 -38.00 44.29 58.36
C HIS A 396 -36.66 44.05 57.64
N LEU A 397 -35.95 45.13 57.29
CA LEU A 397 -34.51 45.07 57.05
C LEU A 397 -33.78 45.58 58.30
N SER A 398 -33.58 44.70 59.27
CA SER A 398 -32.55 44.88 60.29
C SER A 398 -31.23 44.34 59.75
N ILE A 399 -30.30 45.25 59.51
CA ILE A 399 -28.90 45.00 59.16
C ILE A 399 -28.27 44.16 60.29
N PRO A 400 -27.76 42.94 60.03
CA PRO A 400 -26.95 42.23 61.01
C PRO A 400 -25.52 42.75 60.95
N SER A 401 -25.03 43.20 62.10
CA SER A 401 -23.62 43.42 62.39
C SER A 401 -22.81 42.15 62.14
N ILE A 402 -21.76 42.28 61.36
CA ILE A 402 -20.72 41.28 61.08
C ILE A 402 -19.93 40.97 62.36
N PRO A 403 -19.80 39.70 62.79
CA PRO A 403 -18.68 39.27 63.60
C PRO A 403 -17.73 38.39 62.79
N GLU A 404 -16.46 38.55 63.16
CA GLU A 404 -15.30 37.69 62.91
C GLU A 404 -15.56 36.28 62.36
N LEU A 405 -14.95 35.99 61.21
CA LEU A 405 -14.49 34.64 60.90
C LEU A 405 -13.07 34.72 60.33
N ARG A 406 -12.13 34.65 61.28
CA ARG A 406 -10.78 34.12 61.11
C ARG A 406 -10.90 32.60 60.99
N GLU A 407 -9.92 31.99 60.34
CA GLU A 407 -9.72 30.53 60.12
C GLU A 407 -10.47 29.93 58.93
N LEU A 408 -9.74 29.75 57.83
CA LEU A 408 -9.50 28.45 57.16
C LEU A 408 -8.63 28.68 55.92
N LEU A 409 -7.31 28.76 56.13
CA LEU A 409 -6.28 28.58 55.11
C LEU A 409 -5.75 27.14 55.27
N PRO A 410 -5.87 26.25 54.27
CA PRO A 410 -5.03 25.07 54.23
C PRO A 410 -3.66 25.44 53.66
N SER A 411 -2.64 25.06 54.43
CA SER A 411 -1.22 25.10 54.12
C SER A 411 -0.91 24.43 52.78
N ALA A 412 -0.22 25.14 51.89
CA ALA A 412 0.55 24.57 50.81
C ALA A 412 2.00 24.39 51.31
N ASP A 413 2.45 23.14 51.46
CA ASP A 413 3.86 22.73 51.37
C ASP A 413 3.96 21.19 51.42
N SER A 414 4.32 20.57 50.29
CA SER A 414 5.19 19.39 50.19
C SER A 414 5.18 18.80 48.77
N ALA A 415 6.22 19.11 47.99
CA ALA A 415 6.94 18.16 47.13
C ALA A 415 8.05 18.90 46.39
N LEU A 416 9.28 18.69 46.87
CA LEU A 416 10.53 18.82 46.13
C LEU A 416 11.08 17.40 45.96
#